data_AF-A0A4D7DWL9-F1
#
_entry.id   AF-A0A4D7DWL9-F1
#
_cell.length_a   1.000
_cell.length_b   1.000
_cell.length_c   1.000
_cell.angle_alpha   90.00
_cell.angle_beta   90.00
_cell.angle_gamma   90.00
#
_symmetry.space_group_name_H-M   'P 1'
#
loop_
_entity.id
_entity.type
_entity.pdbx_description
1 polymer ?
#
loop_
_entity_poly.entity_id
_entity_poly.type
_entity_poly.pdbx_seq_one_letter_code
_entity_poly.pdbx_strand_id
1 'polypeptide(L)'
;MISRVVGATSIVAALLACSTSYAQQGDGTEVQITTNVFKPNKVPVTSERIGQLKVPEGFSVQPFAQGLGNSRIIAVSDKGFIYVSRREEGDVLLLKDEDGDGKADRAPIQVASRAQAHGLAIKGDKLYLVTVKEVFVADIQADGTLGELEMIIGDLPDSGQHPNRVMAFGPDGMLYISVGSTCNACNESNPENATIIRATPDGKSRTIFASGLRNTIGYDWQPQTGELWGLDHGIDLMGDEVQAEELNKIEQGKQYGWPHVFGFGDIYPQSTPVGGVTKEQWRNQSQPMVLGYTAHAAPMQMKFYHGSAFPAEFAGDAFATMRGSWNRNPASGYEVVRIHFENGQPKTIEPFLTGFLTDGGKTHFARPVGLAVAKDGSLLMADDANGVIYRIAYTGDAQKADTAATAPADVMEAQAKKGADVPLALKRPETETQGKITVSTEAFSDSQAIPAKYSEYADGVSPALKWSAVPKAASYAIMMEDPDSSPLKPFVHWLAWNIPATVTTLPEGLQEQLRLVEPEGVLQGRNTSGTHGYFGPKPPPGDKPHHYHIQVVALDSMIDLPPTSDRDALLSAISGHVIAKGEIVGTYQQKIEPPKQ
;
A
#
# COMPACT_ATOMS: atom_id res chain seq x y z
N MET A 1 63.77 -61.66 9.07
CA MET A 1 62.55 -61.91 8.28
C MET A 1 61.47 -60.97 8.77
N ILE A 2 60.95 -60.11 7.88
CA ILE A 2 59.55 -59.67 7.68
C ILE A 2 58.68 -59.64 8.97
N SER A 3 58.04 -58.56 9.42
CA SER A 3 57.16 -57.65 8.68
C SER A 3 56.83 -56.38 9.47
N ARG A 4 56.53 -55.30 8.75
CA ARG A 4 55.86 -54.08 9.25
C ARG A 4 54.36 -54.36 9.43
N VAL A 5 53.75 -53.82 10.48
CA VAL A 5 52.30 -53.61 10.57
C VAL A 5 52.06 -52.12 10.80
N VAL A 6 51.32 -51.52 9.87
CA VAL A 6 50.76 -50.17 9.91
C VAL A 6 49.33 -50.30 10.43
N GLY A 7 48.95 -49.49 11.41
CA GLY A 7 47.58 -49.35 11.90
C GLY A 7 47.24 -47.87 12.02
N ALA A 8 46.16 -47.46 11.36
CA ALA A 8 45.84 -46.11 10.95
C ALA A 8 45.24 -45.23 12.05
N THR A 9 45.58 -43.94 12.01
CA THR A 9 44.96 -42.87 12.81
C THR A 9 43.83 -42.24 12.01
N SER A 10 42.58 -42.36 12.47
CA SER A 10 41.43 -41.70 11.87
C SER A 10 41.40 -40.21 12.23
N ILE A 11 41.48 -39.35 11.22
CA ILE A 11 41.24 -37.90 11.34
C ILE A 11 39.74 -37.66 11.11
N VAL A 12 39.05 -37.14 12.11
CA VAL A 12 37.68 -36.62 11.99
C VAL A 12 37.77 -35.23 11.36
N ALA A 13 37.35 -35.11 10.10
CA ALA A 13 37.18 -33.82 9.43
C ALA A 13 35.85 -33.20 9.87
N ALA A 14 35.91 -32.05 10.54
CA ALA A 14 34.75 -31.22 10.82
C ALA A 14 34.29 -30.57 9.52
N LEU A 15 33.14 -31.01 8.99
CA LEU A 15 32.43 -30.33 7.92
C LEU A 15 31.84 -29.02 8.48
N LEU A 16 32.49 -27.90 8.14
CA LEU A 16 31.89 -26.57 8.23
C LEU A 16 30.65 -26.56 7.34
N ALA A 17 29.47 -26.56 7.96
CA ALA A 17 28.24 -26.23 7.28
C ALA A 17 28.32 -24.76 6.85
N CYS A 18 28.63 -24.53 5.57
CA CYS A 18 28.37 -23.26 4.94
C CYS A 18 26.87 -23.01 5.01
N SER A 19 26.44 -22.15 5.93
CA SER A 19 25.16 -21.48 5.83
C SER A 19 25.12 -20.78 4.47
N THR A 20 24.26 -21.25 3.57
CA THR A 20 23.94 -20.54 2.34
C THR A 20 23.25 -19.25 2.72
N SER A 21 24.04 -18.19 2.89
CA SER A 21 23.54 -16.83 2.79
C SER A 21 22.85 -16.72 1.42
N TYR A 22 21.59 -16.29 1.37
CA TYR A 22 20.96 -15.91 0.11
C TYR A 22 21.86 -14.85 -0.53
N ALA A 23 22.54 -15.21 -1.61
CA ALA A 23 23.38 -14.29 -2.34
C ALA A 23 22.47 -13.16 -2.87
N GLN A 24 22.84 -11.91 -2.58
CA GLN A 24 22.37 -10.78 -3.39
C GLN A 24 22.63 -11.16 -4.86
N GLN A 25 21.58 -11.20 -5.68
CA GLN A 25 21.72 -11.47 -7.11
C GLN A 25 22.58 -10.37 -7.72
N GLY A 26 23.86 -10.67 -7.98
CA GLY A 26 24.79 -9.73 -8.58
C GLY A 26 24.70 -9.81 -10.11
N ASP A 27 24.24 -8.75 -10.76
CA ASP A 27 24.32 -8.54 -12.21
C ASP A 27 25.70 -8.00 -12.65
N GLY A 28 26.65 -7.89 -11.71
CA GLY A 28 27.98 -7.34 -11.94
C GLY A 28 28.05 -5.81 -11.81
N THR A 29 26.96 -5.14 -11.44
CA THR A 29 26.93 -3.69 -11.22
C THR A 29 27.82 -3.29 -10.03
N GLU A 30 28.73 -2.35 -10.25
CA GLU A 30 29.56 -1.71 -9.22
C GLU A 30 29.23 -0.22 -9.12
N VAL A 31 28.75 0.21 -7.95
CA VAL A 31 28.45 1.61 -7.65
C VAL A 31 29.02 1.97 -6.28
N GLN A 32 29.70 3.10 -6.18
CA GLN A 32 30.16 3.65 -4.90
C GLN A 32 29.24 4.78 -4.46
N ILE A 33 28.75 4.69 -3.23
CA ILE A 33 27.85 5.69 -2.64
C ILE A 33 28.41 6.10 -1.28
N THR A 34 28.62 7.41 -1.10
CA THR A 34 28.94 7.98 0.21
C THR A 34 27.63 8.28 0.93
N THR A 35 27.49 7.78 2.16
CA THR A 35 26.30 7.99 2.98
C THR A 35 26.70 8.51 4.35
N ASN A 36 25.84 9.35 4.93
CA ASN A 36 26.01 9.85 6.28
C ASN A 36 24.95 9.26 7.19
N VAL A 37 25.33 8.89 8.41
CA VAL A 37 24.38 8.57 9.48
C VAL A 37 24.49 9.66 10.53
N PHE A 38 23.45 10.48 10.62
CA PHE A 38 23.42 11.61 11.53
C PHE A 38 22.01 11.80 12.08
N LYS A 39 21.90 11.68 13.40
CA LYS A 39 20.67 11.91 14.15
C LYS A 39 20.90 13.09 15.09
N PRO A 40 20.24 14.24 14.87
CA PRO A 40 20.24 15.33 15.83
C PRO A 40 19.86 14.84 17.23
N ASN A 41 20.50 15.37 18.26
CA ASN A 41 20.22 14.98 19.65
C ASN A 41 18.90 15.59 20.13
N LYS A 42 18.09 14.80 20.84
CA LYS A 42 16.87 15.30 21.47
C LYS A 42 17.19 16.27 22.60
N VAL A 43 16.53 17.43 22.60
CA VAL A 43 16.52 18.39 23.71
C VAL A 43 15.09 18.63 24.21
N PRO A 44 14.90 19.04 25.48
CA PRO A 44 13.57 19.29 26.02
C PRO A 44 12.83 20.42 25.30
N VAL A 45 11.50 20.36 25.31
CA VAL A 45 10.65 21.48 24.89
C VAL A 45 10.69 22.58 25.96
N THR A 46 10.82 23.83 25.53
CA THR A 46 10.75 25.02 26.40
C THR A 46 9.95 26.12 25.70
N SER A 47 9.39 27.06 26.47
CA SER A 47 8.65 28.19 25.89
C SER A 47 9.52 29.05 24.96
N GLU A 48 10.82 29.18 25.25
CA GLU A 48 11.78 29.86 24.38
C GLU A 48 11.94 29.15 23.03
N ARG A 49 12.08 27.82 23.03
CA ARG A 49 12.18 27.02 21.81
C ARG A 49 10.89 27.02 21.00
N ILE A 50 9.73 27.02 21.66
CA ILE A 50 8.45 27.18 20.98
C ILE A 50 8.35 28.57 20.35
N GLY A 51 8.76 29.62 21.09
CA GLY A 51 8.73 31.01 20.61
C GLY A 51 9.66 31.29 19.44
N GLN A 52 10.64 30.41 19.16
CA GLN A 52 11.54 30.53 18.02
C GLN A 52 10.98 29.88 16.73
N LEU A 53 9.90 29.10 16.84
CA LEU A 53 9.28 28.45 15.69
C LEU A 53 8.85 29.48 14.68
N LYS A 54 9.03 29.15 13.40
CA LYS A 54 8.69 30.03 12.29
C LYS A 54 7.46 29.49 11.58
N VAL A 55 6.48 30.35 11.42
CA VAL A 55 5.24 30.14 10.67
C VAL A 55 4.93 31.37 9.81
N PRO A 56 4.08 31.27 8.79
CA PRO A 56 3.64 32.42 8.02
C PRO A 56 3.00 33.49 8.91
N GLU A 57 3.00 34.72 8.41
CA GLU A 57 2.40 35.85 9.13
C GLU A 57 0.93 35.58 9.49
N GLY A 58 0.54 35.98 10.70
CA GLY A 58 -0.80 35.75 11.23
C GLY A 58 -1.05 34.35 11.79
N PHE A 59 -0.12 33.41 11.65
CA PHE A 59 -0.18 32.12 12.34
C PHE A 59 0.50 32.17 13.71
N SER A 60 0.03 31.31 14.61
CA SER A 60 0.56 31.10 15.94
C SER A 60 0.72 29.61 16.21
N VAL A 61 1.69 29.26 17.06
CA VAL A 61 1.93 27.89 17.50
C VAL A 61 1.91 27.85 19.02
N GLN A 62 1.13 26.94 19.58
CA GLN A 62 1.10 26.70 21.02
C GLN A 62 1.00 25.20 21.32
N PRO A 63 1.48 24.73 22.48
CA PRO A 63 1.18 23.38 22.93
C PRO A 63 -0.32 23.23 23.20
N PHE A 64 -0.96 22.24 22.58
CA PHE A 64 -2.30 21.78 22.90
C PHE A 64 -2.28 20.88 24.15
N ALA A 65 -1.35 19.92 24.16
CA ALA A 65 -1.13 18.98 25.25
C ALA A 65 0.33 18.53 25.29
N GLN A 66 0.82 18.15 26.47
CA GLN A 66 2.22 17.76 26.70
C GLN A 66 2.31 16.53 27.60
N GLY A 67 3.48 15.89 27.65
CA GLY A 67 3.73 14.73 28.51
C GLY A 67 3.05 13.46 28.02
N LEU A 68 2.76 13.38 26.72
CA LEU A 68 1.99 12.28 26.14
C LEU A 68 2.84 11.05 25.81
N GLY A 69 4.18 11.18 25.74
CA GLY A 69 5.06 10.07 25.32
C GLY A 69 5.13 9.92 23.80
N ASN A 70 5.24 8.70 23.27
CA ASN A 70 5.42 8.44 21.84
C ASN A 70 4.13 8.67 21.03
N SER A 71 3.70 9.92 20.90
CA SER A 71 2.49 10.31 20.17
C SER A 71 2.67 10.14 18.66
N ARG A 72 1.77 9.39 18.03
CA ARG A 72 1.84 9.03 16.60
C ARG A 72 0.70 9.68 15.82
N ILE A 73 -0.32 8.93 15.45
CA ILE A 73 -1.38 9.39 14.54
C ILE A 73 -2.47 10.08 15.33
N ILE A 74 -2.92 11.24 14.85
CA ILE A 74 -4.04 11.99 15.40
C ILE A 74 -5.27 11.75 14.51
N ALA A 75 -6.41 11.45 15.13
CA ALA A 75 -7.72 11.46 14.50
C ALA A 75 -8.67 12.37 15.29
N VAL A 76 -9.48 13.16 14.59
CA VAL A 76 -10.44 14.09 15.19
C VAL A 76 -11.84 13.71 14.72
N SER A 77 -12.77 13.52 15.65
CA SER A 77 -14.18 13.27 15.33
C SER A 77 -14.93 14.57 15.03
N ASP A 78 -16.07 14.47 14.35
CA ASP A 78 -16.96 15.62 14.08
C ASP A 78 -17.46 16.31 15.37
N LYS A 79 -17.51 15.56 16.48
CA LYS A 79 -17.86 16.09 17.81
C LYS A 79 -16.73 16.92 18.42
N GLY A 80 -15.50 16.77 17.96
CA GLY A 80 -14.31 17.47 18.45
C GLY A 80 -13.42 16.63 19.37
N PHE A 81 -13.75 15.35 19.59
CA PHE A 81 -12.86 14.45 20.33
C PHE A 81 -11.58 14.20 19.54
N ILE A 82 -10.44 14.30 20.23
CA ILE A 82 -9.11 14.12 19.67
C ILE A 82 -8.55 12.81 20.18
N TYR A 83 -8.23 11.91 19.28
CA TYR A 83 -7.60 10.62 19.57
C TYR A 83 -6.16 10.63 19.11
N VAL A 84 -5.25 10.13 19.93
CA VAL A 84 -3.84 9.97 19.57
C VAL A 84 -3.36 8.57 19.91
N SER A 85 -2.75 7.90 18.93
CA SER A 85 -2.13 6.60 19.15
C SER A 85 -0.74 6.77 19.74
N ARG A 86 -0.36 5.85 20.64
CA ARG A 86 0.97 5.81 21.24
C ARG A 86 1.57 4.43 21.07
N ARG A 87 2.50 4.31 20.13
CA ARG A 87 2.96 3.01 19.67
C ARG A 87 3.88 2.32 20.69
N GLU A 88 4.78 3.08 21.32
CA GLU A 88 5.69 2.54 22.34
C GLU A 88 4.95 2.19 23.63
N GLU A 89 3.98 3.01 24.03
CA GLU A 89 3.11 2.75 25.18
C GLU A 89 2.05 1.67 24.91
N GLY A 90 1.68 1.46 23.65
CA GLY A 90 0.73 0.43 23.22
C GLY A 90 -0.72 0.79 23.54
N ASP A 91 -1.13 2.04 23.34
CA ASP A 91 -2.50 2.49 23.63
C ASP A 91 -2.98 3.64 22.75
N VAL A 92 -4.24 4.03 22.96
CA VAL A 92 -4.85 5.23 22.35
C VAL A 92 -5.38 6.11 23.47
N LEU A 93 -5.05 7.39 23.40
CA LEU A 93 -5.55 8.42 24.31
C LEU A 93 -6.66 9.25 23.68
N LEU A 94 -7.62 9.65 24.49
CA LEU A 94 -8.64 10.67 24.21
C LEU A 94 -8.26 11.98 24.91
N LEU A 95 -8.26 13.06 24.15
CA LEU A 95 -8.12 14.44 24.62
C LEU A 95 -9.34 15.26 24.20
N LYS A 96 -9.65 16.28 25.00
CA LYS A 96 -10.82 17.15 24.80
C LYS A 96 -10.45 18.61 25.08
N ASP A 97 -11.01 19.47 24.25
CA ASP A 97 -11.08 20.91 24.42
C ASP A 97 -12.57 21.24 24.58
N GLU A 98 -13.02 21.26 25.84
CA GLU A 98 -14.41 21.47 26.25
C GLU A 98 -14.79 22.95 26.22
N ASP A 99 -13.83 23.87 26.46
CA ASP A 99 -14.08 25.32 26.49
C ASP A 99 -13.69 26.06 25.19
N GLY A 100 -12.97 25.40 24.29
CA GLY A 100 -12.57 25.93 22.99
C GLY A 100 -11.38 26.89 23.03
N ASP A 101 -10.57 26.90 24.10
CA ASP A 101 -9.39 27.76 24.21
C ASP A 101 -8.18 27.26 23.38
N GLY A 102 -8.32 26.09 22.74
CA GLY A 102 -7.27 25.48 21.94
C GLY A 102 -6.23 24.74 22.77
N LYS A 103 -6.62 24.20 23.94
CA LYS A 103 -5.82 23.31 24.79
C LYS A 103 -6.65 22.14 25.31
N ALA A 104 -5.96 21.11 25.82
CA ALA A 104 -6.62 20.03 26.53
C ALA A 104 -7.00 20.46 27.96
N ASP A 105 -8.30 20.39 28.28
CA ASP A 105 -8.82 20.83 29.59
C ASP A 105 -8.59 19.85 30.73
N ARG A 106 -8.40 18.57 30.40
CA ARG A 106 -8.27 17.48 31.37
C ARG A 106 -7.10 16.58 31.00
N ALA A 107 -6.70 15.77 31.98
CA ALA A 107 -5.74 14.69 31.74
C ALA A 107 -6.27 13.76 30.62
N PRO A 108 -5.39 13.31 29.70
CA PRO A 108 -5.76 12.36 28.66
C PRO A 108 -6.33 11.06 29.26
N ILE A 109 -7.35 10.51 28.60
CA ILE A 109 -8.01 9.26 29.02
C ILE A 109 -7.52 8.14 28.09
N GLN A 110 -6.99 7.06 28.65
CA GLN A 110 -6.71 5.87 27.86
C GLN A 110 -8.03 5.21 27.46
N VAL A 111 -8.29 5.11 26.15
CA VAL A 111 -9.54 4.56 25.60
C VAL A 111 -9.37 3.22 24.88
N ALA A 112 -8.13 2.82 24.61
CA ALA A 112 -7.81 1.50 24.08
C ALA A 112 -6.43 1.06 24.60
N SER A 113 -6.22 -0.26 24.74
CA SER A 113 -4.89 -0.83 24.96
C SER A 113 -4.62 -1.86 23.87
N ARG A 114 -3.64 -1.57 23.00
CA ARG A 114 -3.25 -2.44 21.92
C ARG A 114 -1.78 -2.22 21.57
N ALA A 115 -0.97 -3.25 21.77
CA ALA A 115 0.42 -3.23 21.35
C ALA A 115 0.52 -2.90 19.86
N GLN A 116 1.54 -2.11 19.50
CA GLN A 116 1.80 -1.71 18.12
C GLN A 116 0.67 -0.89 17.45
N ALA A 117 -0.28 -0.35 18.23
CA ALA A 117 -1.25 0.64 17.77
C ALA A 117 -0.54 1.78 17.01
N HIS A 118 -0.96 2.06 15.78
CA HIS A 118 -0.38 3.13 14.99
C HIS A 118 -1.45 3.96 14.27
N GLY A 119 -2.07 3.46 13.21
CA GLY A 119 -3.03 4.22 12.41
C GLY A 119 -4.39 4.33 13.10
N LEU A 120 -5.02 5.50 12.97
CA LEU A 120 -6.37 5.78 13.43
C LEU A 120 -7.18 6.36 12.27
N ALA A 121 -8.42 5.90 12.12
CA ALA A 121 -9.40 6.49 11.21
C ALA A 121 -10.77 6.55 11.88
N ILE A 122 -11.60 7.52 11.48
CA ILE A 122 -12.96 7.69 12.00
C ILE A 122 -13.93 7.70 10.82
N LYS A 123 -15.08 7.03 10.99
CA LYS A 123 -16.21 7.11 10.06
C LYS A 123 -17.51 7.10 10.85
N GLY A 124 -18.22 8.22 10.85
CA GLY A 124 -19.37 8.44 11.73
C GLY A 124 -18.97 8.27 13.20
N ASP A 125 -19.77 7.52 13.96
CA ASP A 125 -19.52 7.25 15.38
C ASP A 125 -18.64 6.00 15.61
N LYS A 126 -17.72 5.67 14.70
CA LYS A 126 -16.79 4.54 14.85
C LYS A 126 -15.34 4.98 14.71
N LEU A 127 -14.49 4.47 15.60
CA LEU A 127 -13.05 4.58 15.51
C LEU A 127 -12.47 3.25 15.04
N TYR A 128 -11.61 3.33 14.04
CA TYR A 128 -10.82 2.22 13.54
C TYR A 128 -9.38 2.38 14.03
N LEU A 129 -8.78 1.29 14.47
CA LEU A 129 -7.38 1.21 14.92
C LEU A 129 -6.63 0.12 14.13
N VAL A 130 -5.45 0.44 13.59
CA VAL A 130 -4.59 -0.53 12.89
C VAL A 130 -3.27 -0.74 13.64
N THR A 131 -2.88 -2.01 13.78
CA THR A 131 -1.58 -2.48 14.30
C THR A 131 -0.68 -2.89 13.13
N VAL A 132 0.39 -3.67 13.35
CA VAL A 132 1.20 -4.20 12.25
C VAL A 132 0.39 -5.18 11.38
N LYS A 133 -0.43 -6.03 12.04
CA LYS A 133 -1.09 -7.19 11.42
C LYS A 133 -2.61 -7.12 11.43
N GLU A 134 -3.19 -6.23 12.25
CA GLU A 134 -4.60 -6.30 12.60
C GLU A 134 -5.30 -4.95 12.43
N VAL A 135 -6.58 -5.00 12.12
CA VAL A 135 -7.49 -3.84 12.14
C VAL A 135 -8.63 -4.12 13.10
N PHE A 136 -8.90 -3.15 13.97
CA PHE A 136 -9.99 -3.15 14.94
C PHE A 136 -10.95 -2.00 14.67
N VAL A 137 -12.19 -2.17 15.12
CA VAL A 137 -13.21 -1.12 15.17
C VAL A 137 -13.86 -1.07 16.55
N ALA A 138 -14.20 0.12 17.03
CA ALA A 138 -15.01 0.33 18.21
C ALA A 138 -15.98 1.50 18.01
N ASP A 139 -17.14 1.43 18.67
CA ASP A 139 -18.09 2.53 18.73
C ASP A 139 -17.53 3.67 19.60
N ILE A 140 -17.66 4.90 19.10
CA ILE A 140 -17.39 6.13 19.84
C ILE A 140 -18.64 6.46 20.67
N GLN A 141 -18.50 6.40 21.99
CA GLN A 141 -19.56 6.71 22.94
C GLN A 141 -19.86 8.22 22.98
N ALA A 142 -20.98 8.59 23.60
CA ALA A 142 -21.40 9.99 23.70
C ALA A 142 -20.36 10.90 24.37
N ASP A 143 -19.57 10.37 25.30
CA ASP A 143 -18.49 11.08 25.98
C ASP A 143 -17.12 10.92 25.27
N GLY A 144 -17.07 10.30 24.10
CA GLY A 144 -15.84 10.08 23.32
C GLY A 144 -15.02 8.87 23.75
N THR A 145 -15.37 8.18 24.84
CA THR A 145 -14.76 6.87 25.15
C THR A 145 -15.12 5.84 24.07
N LEU A 146 -14.42 4.70 24.07
CA LEU A 146 -14.65 3.64 23.08
C LEU A 146 -15.39 2.46 23.70
N GLY A 147 -16.24 1.81 22.89
CA GLY A 147 -16.77 0.48 23.17
C GLY A 147 -15.69 -0.61 23.07
N GLU A 148 -16.11 -1.87 23.08
CA GLU A 148 -15.21 -3.01 22.89
C GLU A 148 -14.57 -2.98 21.49
N LEU A 149 -13.28 -3.31 21.41
CA LEU A 149 -12.56 -3.44 20.14
C LEU A 149 -12.92 -4.77 19.47
N GLU A 150 -13.56 -4.69 18.31
CA GLU A 150 -13.81 -5.84 17.44
C GLU A 150 -12.70 -5.93 16.38
N MET A 151 -12.00 -7.06 16.30
CA MET A 151 -11.05 -7.32 15.21
C MET A 151 -11.81 -7.60 13.92
N ILE A 152 -11.55 -6.84 12.87
CA ILE A 152 -12.15 -7.03 11.53
C ILE A 152 -11.15 -7.60 10.51
N ILE A 153 -9.85 -7.42 10.74
CA ILE A 153 -8.75 -8.00 9.94
C ILE A 153 -7.67 -8.48 10.92
N GLY A 154 -7.16 -9.70 10.76
CA GLY A 154 -6.07 -10.26 11.59
C GLY A 154 -4.80 -10.64 10.82
N ASP A 155 -4.89 -10.66 9.49
CA ASP A 155 -3.91 -11.26 8.60
C ASP A 155 -3.24 -10.24 7.66
N LEU A 156 -3.04 -8.99 8.08
CA LEU A 156 -2.19 -8.08 7.32
C LEU A 156 -0.74 -8.59 7.32
N PRO A 157 -0.02 -8.48 6.19
CA PRO A 157 1.34 -8.98 6.09
C PRO A 157 2.27 -8.24 7.05
N ASP A 158 3.29 -8.96 7.52
CA ASP A 158 4.41 -8.34 8.22
C ASP A 158 5.26 -7.54 7.22
N SER A 159 5.60 -6.31 7.55
CA SER A 159 6.47 -5.45 6.71
C SER A 159 7.83 -5.21 7.33
N GLY A 160 8.34 -6.10 8.19
CA GLY A 160 9.76 -6.11 8.58
C GLY A 160 10.31 -4.73 8.97
N GLN A 161 11.11 -4.11 8.09
CA GLN A 161 11.69 -2.78 8.27
C GLN A 161 10.65 -1.65 8.44
N HIS A 162 9.51 -1.69 7.75
CA HIS A 162 8.47 -0.66 7.78
C HIS A 162 7.14 -1.17 8.34
N PRO A 163 7.07 -1.52 9.64
CA PRO A 163 5.90 -2.18 10.23
C PRO A 163 4.73 -1.22 10.53
N ASN A 164 4.94 0.09 10.40
CA ASN A 164 3.89 1.06 10.72
C ASN A 164 2.80 1.05 9.65
N ARG A 165 1.57 1.33 10.07
CA ARG A 165 0.38 1.37 9.21
C ARG A 165 -0.41 2.64 9.48
N VAL A 166 -0.86 3.31 8.45
CA VAL A 166 -1.94 4.29 8.53
C VAL A 166 -3.14 3.78 7.74
N MET A 167 -4.30 4.33 8.06
CA MET A 167 -5.50 4.09 7.30
C MET A 167 -6.39 5.32 7.27
N ALA A 168 -7.20 5.44 6.24
CA ALA A 168 -8.22 6.47 6.13
C ALA A 168 -9.38 5.98 5.24
N PHE A 169 -10.56 6.55 5.44
CA PHE A 169 -11.69 6.27 4.55
C PHE A 169 -11.61 7.15 3.31
N GLY A 170 -11.69 6.51 2.15
CA GLY A 170 -11.87 7.21 0.89
C GLY A 170 -13.29 7.75 0.75
N PRO A 171 -13.50 8.68 -0.21
CA PRO A 171 -14.81 9.27 -0.48
C PRO A 171 -15.82 8.24 -1.03
N ASP A 172 -15.35 7.12 -1.57
CA ASP A 172 -16.14 5.94 -1.94
C ASP A 172 -16.60 5.10 -0.72
N GLY A 173 -16.25 5.52 0.49
CA GLY A 173 -16.61 4.87 1.74
C GLY A 173 -15.77 3.65 2.10
N MET A 174 -14.71 3.35 1.35
CA MET A 174 -13.85 2.19 1.60
C MET A 174 -12.64 2.57 2.46
N LEU A 175 -12.08 1.59 3.16
CA LEU A 175 -10.92 1.78 4.02
C LEU A 175 -9.64 1.55 3.21
N TYR A 176 -8.76 2.55 3.16
CA TYR A 176 -7.45 2.44 2.53
C TYR A 176 -6.42 2.25 3.63
N ILE A 177 -5.48 1.33 3.46
CA ILE A 177 -4.50 0.91 4.47
C ILE A 177 -3.12 0.88 3.82
N SER A 178 -2.15 1.63 4.35
CA SER A 178 -0.76 1.54 3.88
C SER A 178 -0.11 0.27 4.37
N VAL A 179 0.67 -0.40 3.53
CA VAL A 179 1.55 -1.51 3.92
C VAL A 179 2.94 -1.23 3.38
N GLY A 180 3.90 -0.98 4.28
CA GLY A 180 5.28 -0.68 3.91
C GLY A 180 6.05 -1.89 3.38
N SER A 181 7.28 -1.66 2.94
CA SER A 181 8.18 -2.72 2.48
C SER A 181 8.88 -3.42 3.65
N THR A 182 9.24 -4.69 3.46
CA THR A 182 9.99 -5.51 4.43
C THR A 182 11.44 -5.09 4.61
N CYS A 183 11.97 -4.29 3.69
CA CYS A 183 13.39 -4.00 3.56
C CYS A 183 13.64 -2.62 2.94
N ASN A 184 14.91 -2.24 2.83
CA ASN A 184 15.29 -0.98 2.19
C ASN A 184 14.99 -0.97 0.67
N ALA A 185 15.47 -1.99 -0.03
CA ALA A 185 15.24 -2.24 -1.45
C ALA A 185 15.39 -3.75 -1.72
N CYS A 186 14.28 -4.45 -1.96
CA CYS A 186 14.25 -5.87 -2.26
C CYS A 186 12.93 -6.25 -2.92
N ASN A 187 12.91 -7.40 -3.58
CA ASN A 187 11.66 -7.97 -4.07
C ASN A 187 10.85 -8.51 -2.90
N GLU A 188 9.59 -8.09 -2.79
CA GLU A 188 8.70 -8.58 -1.74
C GLU A 188 8.32 -10.04 -1.98
N SER A 189 8.26 -10.80 -0.88
CA SER A 189 7.75 -12.17 -0.91
C SER A 189 6.23 -12.23 -0.75
N ASN A 190 5.63 -11.22 -0.10
CA ASN A 190 4.18 -11.09 0.00
C ASN A 190 3.74 -9.90 -0.90
N PRO A 191 2.82 -10.11 -1.85
CA PRO A 191 2.43 -9.08 -2.81
C PRO A 191 1.68 -7.89 -2.18
N GLU A 192 1.15 -8.03 -0.96
CA GLU A 192 0.53 -6.93 -0.23
C GLU A 192 1.55 -5.98 0.43
N ASN A 193 2.84 -6.31 0.47
CA ASN A 193 3.88 -5.38 0.95
C ASN A 193 4.26 -4.32 -0.09
N ALA A 194 4.68 -3.15 0.37
CA ALA A 194 4.95 -1.98 -0.45
C ALA A 194 3.73 -1.54 -1.31
N THR A 195 2.56 -1.49 -0.66
CA THR A 195 1.27 -1.20 -1.30
C THR A 195 0.39 -0.25 -0.49
N ILE A 196 -0.69 0.21 -1.13
CA ILE A 196 -1.92 0.60 -0.45
C ILE A 196 -2.97 -0.45 -0.74
N ILE A 197 -3.58 -1.00 0.32
CA ILE A 197 -4.71 -1.91 0.26
C ILE A 197 -6.01 -1.12 0.37
N ARG A 198 -7.05 -1.52 -0.37
CA ARG A 198 -8.42 -1.03 -0.22
C ARG A 198 -9.31 -2.15 0.30
N ALA A 199 -10.02 -1.92 1.40
CA ALA A 199 -10.83 -2.90 2.12
C ALA A 199 -12.24 -2.39 2.39
N THR A 200 -13.20 -3.30 2.53
CA THR A 200 -14.53 -2.97 3.03
C THR A 200 -14.47 -2.53 4.50
N PRO A 201 -15.38 -1.65 4.97
CA PRO A 201 -15.39 -1.21 6.37
C PRO A 201 -15.57 -2.33 7.42
N ASP A 202 -16.05 -3.50 7.01
CA ASP A 202 -16.20 -4.70 7.84
C ASP A 202 -15.01 -5.68 7.71
N GLY A 203 -14.00 -5.36 6.90
CA GLY A 203 -12.80 -6.17 6.69
C GLY A 203 -13.00 -7.44 5.85
N LYS A 204 -14.21 -7.74 5.37
CA LYS A 204 -14.51 -9.01 4.68
C LYS A 204 -13.91 -9.13 3.28
N SER A 205 -13.62 -8.02 2.62
CA SER A 205 -12.99 -7.99 1.30
C SER A 205 -11.90 -6.95 1.27
N ARG A 206 -10.77 -7.29 0.62
CA ARG A 206 -9.68 -6.35 0.34
C ARG A 206 -8.95 -6.70 -0.95
N THR A 207 -8.39 -5.69 -1.59
CA THR A 207 -7.56 -5.80 -2.80
C THR A 207 -6.39 -4.85 -2.71
N ILE A 208 -5.29 -5.14 -3.38
CA ILE A 208 -4.20 -4.18 -3.59
C ILE A 208 -4.74 -3.06 -4.50
N PHE A 209 -4.77 -1.84 -3.97
CA PHE A 209 -5.18 -0.66 -4.74
C PHE A 209 -4.03 -0.18 -5.62
N ALA A 210 -2.83 -0.01 -5.05
CA ALA A 210 -1.63 0.42 -5.76
C ALA A 210 -0.39 -0.26 -5.16
N SER A 211 0.65 -0.48 -5.97
CA SER A 211 1.88 -1.19 -5.56
C SER A 211 3.16 -0.41 -5.88
N GLY A 212 4.32 -0.93 -5.46
CA GLY A 212 5.60 -0.28 -5.71
C GLY A 212 5.76 1.03 -4.93
N LEU A 213 5.12 1.10 -3.75
CA LEU A 213 5.16 2.23 -2.82
C LEU A 213 5.95 1.77 -1.59
N ARG A 214 7.18 2.23 -1.41
CA ARG A 214 8.09 1.70 -0.37
C ARG A 214 7.48 1.81 1.02
N ASN A 215 6.96 2.98 1.37
CA ASN A 215 6.40 3.27 2.69
C ASN A 215 5.56 4.56 2.66
N THR A 216 4.38 4.51 2.03
CA THR A 216 3.47 5.66 1.93
C THR A 216 2.64 5.79 3.20
N ILE A 217 3.15 6.54 4.17
CA ILE A 217 2.47 6.80 5.45
C ILE A 217 1.53 8.02 5.37
N GLY A 218 1.81 8.96 4.47
CA GLY A 218 1.07 10.22 4.39
C GLY A 218 0.26 10.28 3.12
N TYR A 219 -1.05 10.12 3.20
CA TYR A 219 -1.93 10.29 2.05
C TYR A 219 -3.30 10.83 2.46
N ASP A 220 -3.98 11.45 1.50
CA ASP A 220 -5.32 11.99 1.65
C ASP A 220 -5.97 12.23 0.28
N TRP A 221 -7.26 12.54 0.24
CA TRP A 221 -8.00 12.80 -1.00
C TRP A 221 -8.15 14.29 -1.27
N GLN A 222 -7.81 14.69 -2.49
CA GLN A 222 -7.92 16.08 -2.93
C GLN A 222 -9.41 16.49 -2.92
N PRO A 223 -9.79 17.60 -2.24
CA PRO A 223 -11.19 17.88 -1.92
C PRO A 223 -12.07 18.29 -3.12
N GLN A 224 -11.47 18.72 -4.22
CA GLN A 224 -12.17 19.15 -5.45
C GLN A 224 -12.31 18.01 -6.46
N THR A 225 -11.30 17.15 -6.58
CA THR A 225 -11.23 16.09 -7.60
C THR A 225 -11.55 14.71 -7.04
N GLY A 226 -11.36 14.48 -5.74
CA GLY A 226 -11.49 13.15 -5.13
C GLY A 226 -10.32 12.21 -5.48
N GLU A 227 -9.23 12.74 -6.04
CA GLU A 227 -8.02 11.97 -6.35
C GLU A 227 -7.23 11.67 -5.07
N LEU A 228 -6.68 10.46 -4.97
CA LEU A 228 -5.78 10.08 -3.88
C LEU A 228 -4.37 10.58 -4.15
N TRP A 229 -3.79 11.29 -3.19
CA TRP A 229 -2.41 11.76 -3.23
C TRP A 229 -1.65 11.27 -2.01
N GLY A 230 -0.38 10.91 -2.16
CA GLY A 230 0.44 10.46 -1.04
C GLY A 230 1.92 10.71 -1.20
N LEU A 231 2.60 10.83 -0.05
CA LEU A 231 4.05 10.97 0.06
C LEU A 231 4.68 9.62 0.40
N ASP A 232 5.57 9.14 -0.46
CA ASP A 232 6.32 7.89 -0.27
C ASP A 232 7.74 8.16 0.21
N HIS A 233 8.25 7.29 1.10
CA HIS A 233 9.65 7.37 1.54
C HIS A 233 10.55 6.77 0.48
N GLY A 234 11.64 7.47 0.15
CA GLY A 234 12.66 6.94 -0.75
C GLY A 234 13.49 5.76 -0.20
N ILE A 235 14.24 5.11 -1.10
CA ILE A 235 15.30 4.13 -0.77
C ILE A 235 16.42 4.82 0.02
N ASP A 236 16.80 4.23 1.16
CA ASP A 236 17.90 4.70 2.00
C ASP A 236 19.27 4.36 1.38
N LEU A 237 20.30 5.05 1.85
CA LEU A 237 21.71 4.78 1.54
C LEU A 237 22.09 5.01 0.07
N MET A 238 21.39 5.93 -0.62
CA MET A 238 21.75 6.41 -1.96
C MET A 238 22.51 7.74 -1.96
N GLY A 239 22.93 8.20 -0.77
CA GLY A 239 23.62 9.46 -0.52
C GLY A 239 22.69 10.53 0.05
N ASP A 240 23.26 11.67 0.40
CA ASP A 240 22.56 12.68 1.21
C ASP A 240 21.48 13.46 0.43
N GLU A 241 21.59 13.50 -0.89
CA GLU A 241 20.67 14.25 -1.76
C GLU A 241 19.79 13.34 -2.62
N VAL A 242 19.95 12.02 -2.47
CA VAL A 242 19.20 11.04 -3.26
C VAL A 242 18.52 10.03 -2.34
N GLN A 243 17.25 9.72 -2.53
CA GLN A 243 16.30 10.33 -3.48
C GLN A 243 15.42 11.37 -2.81
N ALA A 244 14.78 12.22 -3.63
CA ALA A 244 13.72 13.10 -3.15
C ALA A 244 12.59 12.27 -2.51
N GLU A 245 11.91 12.82 -1.50
CA GLU A 245 10.67 12.22 -1.02
C GLU A 245 9.58 12.45 -2.08
N GLU A 246 8.78 11.44 -2.40
CA GLU A 246 7.96 11.44 -3.60
C GLU A 246 6.49 11.76 -3.32
N LEU A 247 5.97 12.85 -3.89
CA LEU A 247 4.53 13.07 -3.96
C LEU A 247 3.96 12.38 -5.21
N ASN A 248 3.07 11.43 -4.98
CA ASN A 248 2.46 10.59 -6.00
C ASN A 248 0.94 10.81 -6.08
N LYS A 249 0.40 10.88 -7.31
CA LYS A 249 -1.03 10.67 -7.56
C LYS A 249 -1.27 9.16 -7.60
N ILE A 250 -1.96 8.64 -6.60
CA ILE A 250 -2.11 7.19 -6.40
C ILE A 250 -3.42 6.70 -7.05
N GLU A 251 -3.31 5.77 -7.98
CA GLU A 251 -4.43 5.27 -8.78
C GLU A 251 -4.52 3.75 -8.76
N GLN A 252 -5.74 3.23 -8.86
CA GLN A 252 -6.03 1.82 -8.84
C GLN A 252 -5.29 1.06 -9.95
N GLY A 253 -4.62 -0.03 -9.57
CA GLY A 253 -3.90 -0.90 -10.49
C GLY A 253 -2.61 -0.29 -11.06
N LYS A 254 -2.16 0.87 -10.57
CA LYS A 254 -0.85 1.43 -10.92
C LYS A 254 0.25 0.90 -10.01
N GLN A 255 1.49 1.03 -10.47
CA GLN A 255 2.69 0.76 -9.66
C GLN A 255 3.62 1.98 -9.69
N TYR A 256 4.39 2.19 -8.63
CA TYR A 256 5.17 3.42 -8.40
C TYR A 256 6.69 3.18 -8.32
N GLY A 257 7.18 2.14 -9.00
CA GLY A 257 8.61 1.98 -9.28
C GLY A 257 9.40 1.18 -8.26
N TRP A 258 9.14 1.32 -6.96
CA TRP A 258 9.90 0.60 -5.94
C TRP A 258 9.82 -0.93 -6.16
N PRO A 259 10.92 -1.69 -6.02
CA PRO A 259 12.25 -1.28 -5.54
C PRO A 259 13.26 -0.94 -6.65
N HIS A 260 12.84 -0.95 -7.93
CA HIS A 260 13.77 -0.92 -9.07
C HIS A 260 13.90 0.45 -9.72
N VAL A 261 12.89 1.29 -9.54
CA VAL A 261 12.76 2.60 -10.18
C VAL A 261 12.32 3.60 -9.12
N PHE A 262 12.81 4.83 -9.23
CA PHE A 262 12.53 5.88 -8.26
C PHE A 262 12.46 7.26 -8.91
N GLY A 263 11.91 8.24 -8.19
CA GLY A 263 11.76 9.61 -8.62
C GLY A 263 11.02 9.75 -9.95
N PHE A 264 11.62 10.48 -10.89
CA PHE A 264 11.05 10.69 -12.23
C PHE A 264 11.29 9.52 -13.21
N GLY A 265 11.72 8.36 -12.73
CA GLY A 265 12.01 7.18 -13.54
C GLY A 265 13.49 6.77 -13.56
N ASP A 266 14.27 7.17 -12.55
CA ASP A 266 15.65 6.73 -12.40
C ASP A 266 15.71 5.27 -11.98
N ILE A 267 16.71 4.55 -12.48
CA ILE A 267 16.87 3.11 -12.22
C ILE A 267 17.77 2.91 -11.00
N TYR A 268 17.29 2.13 -10.03
CA TYR A 268 18.11 1.71 -8.90
C TYR A 268 19.14 0.66 -9.35
N PRO A 269 20.46 0.95 -9.22
CA PRO A 269 21.50 0.12 -9.83
C PRO A 269 21.56 -1.29 -9.24
N GLN A 270 21.37 -1.44 -7.92
CA GLN A 270 21.58 -2.70 -7.20
C GLN A 270 20.27 -3.48 -6.96
N SER A 271 19.54 -3.77 -8.03
CA SER A 271 18.33 -4.60 -7.96
C SER A 271 18.15 -5.47 -9.20
N THR A 272 17.27 -6.46 -9.14
CA THR A 272 16.90 -7.28 -10.30
C THR A 272 15.41 -7.57 -10.20
N PRO A 273 14.58 -7.12 -11.16
CA PRO A 273 13.17 -7.44 -11.16
C PRO A 273 12.92 -8.95 -11.25
N VAL A 274 11.88 -9.41 -10.57
CA VAL A 274 11.45 -10.81 -10.60
C VAL A 274 10.83 -11.17 -11.96
N GLY A 275 10.82 -12.47 -12.28
CA GLY A 275 10.10 -12.98 -13.45
C GLY A 275 10.69 -12.52 -14.79
N GLY A 276 12.02 -12.33 -14.88
CA GLY A 276 12.71 -12.04 -16.14
C GLY A 276 12.34 -10.71 -16.81
N VAL A 277 11.77 -9.77 -16.04
CA VAL A 277 11.45 -8.41 -16.49
C VAL A 277 12.72 -7.56 -16.36
N THR A 278 13.03 -6.72 -17.35
CA THR A 278 14.19 -5.79 -17.26
C THR A 278 13.84 -4.56 -16.43
N LYS A 279 14.85 -3.83 -15.92
CA LYS A 279 14.64 -2.57 -15.20
C LYS A 279 13.95 -1.51 -16.07
N GLU A 280 14.25 -1.48 -17.37
CA GLU A 280 13.61 -0.58 -18.34
C GLU A 280 12.15 -0.94 -18.57
N GLN A 281 11.83 -2.24 -18.67
CA GLN A 281 10.45 -2.70 -18.73
C GLN A 281 9.71 -2.29 -17.46
N TRP A 282 10.30 -2.52 -16.28
CA TRP A 282 9.76 -2.10 -14.98
C TRP A 282 9.53 -0.59 -14.89
N ARG A 283 10.45 0.22 -15.42
CA ARG A 283 10.28 1.67 -15.51
C ARG A 283 9.11 2.06 -16.40
N ASN A 284 8.99 1.46 -17.58
CA ASN A 284 7.94 1.80 -18.54
C ASN A 284 6.52 1.48 -18.02
N GLN A 285 6.42 0.54 -17.07
CA GLN A 285 5.16 0.17 -16.41
C GLN A 285 4.91 0.93 -15.10
N SER A 286 5.86 1.75 -14.63
CA SER A 286 5.78 2.50 -13.38
C SER A 286 5.29 3.93 -13.60
N GLN A 287 4.57 4.48 -12.63
CA GLN A 287 4.25 5.89 -12.57
C GLN A 287 5.41 6.63 -11.89
N PRO A 288 5.94 7.71 -12.49
CA PRO A 288 6.94 8.56 -11.84
C PRO A 288 6.29 9.42 -10.77
N MET A 289 7.10 9.94 -9.85
CA MET A 289 6.66 10.97 -8.91
C MET A 289 6.15 12.22 -9.64
N VAL A 290 5.18 12.91 -9.04
CA VAL A 290 4.62 14.15 -9.59
C VAL A 290 5.44 15.36 -9.12
N LEU A 291 5.77 15.40 -7.83
CA LEU A 291 6.67 16.39 -7.24
C LEU A 291 7.60 15.70 -6.22
N GLY A 292 8.80 16.25 -6.04
CA GLY A 292 9.75 15.80 -5.03
C GLY A 292 9.92 16.81 -3.90
N TYR A 293 10.20 16.33 -2.70
CA TYR A 293 10.69 17.14 -1.58
C TYR A 293 12.09 16.72 -1.14
N THR A 294 12.72 17.48 -0.23
CA THR A 294 14.09 17.24 0.26
C THR A 294 14.28 15.79 0.68
N ALA A 295 15.35 15.16 0.17
CA ALA A 295 15.70 13.79 0.48
C ALA A 295 15.79 13.55 2.00
N HIS A 296 15.32 12.38 2.43
CA HIS A 296 15.36 11.90 3.81
C HIS A 296 14.53 12.72 4.81
N ALA A 297 13.68 13.65 4.35
CA ALA A 297 12.81 14.44 5.23
C ALA A 297 11.76 13.59 5.97
N ALA A 298 11.53 12.35 5.52
CA ALA A 298 10.70 11.33 6.15
C ALA A 298 9.23 11.76 6.35
N PRO A 299 8.43 11.84 5.27
CA PRO A 299 7.05 12.29 5.32
C PRO A 299 6.17 11.33 6.15
N MET A 300 5.40 11.85 7.11
CA MET A 300 4.55 11.03 7.98
C MET A 300 3.08 11.18 7.64
N GLN A 301 2.33 12.07 8.27
CA GLN A 301 0.91 12.26 7.95
C GLN A 301 0.73 13.44 6.98
N MET A 302 -0.14 13.26 5.98
CA MET A 302 -0.56 14.30 5.05
C MET A 302 -2.07 14.53 5.20
N LYS A 303 -2.50 15.79 5.16
CA LYS A 303 -3.92 16.16 5.16
C LYS A 303 -4.21 17.33 4.24
N PHE A 304 -5.24 17.20 3.41
CA PHE A 304 -5.83 18.35 2.74
C PHE A 304 -6.56 19.23 3.75
N TYR A 305 -6.36 20.54 3.62
CA TYR A 305 -6.99 21.51 4.50
C TYR A 305 -8.43 21.77 4.06
N HIS A 306 -9.36 21.27 4.86
CA HIS A 306 -10.80 21.44 4.66
C HIS A 306 -11.44 22.42 5.67
N GLY A 307 -10.64 22.99 6.58
CA GLY A 307 -11.11 23.98 7.54
C GLY A 307 -11.36 25.35 6.88
N SER A 308 -12.05 26.22 7.59
CA SER A 308 -12.29 27.62 7.19
C SER A 308 -11.59 28.61 8.11
N ALA A 309 -10.65 28.17 8.96
CA ALA A 309 -9.99 29.05 9.91
C ALA A 309 -8.77 29.75 9.32
N PHE A 310 -8.09 29.13 8.36
CA PHE A 310 -6.93 29.70 7.67
C PHE A 310 -7.37 30.67 6.56
N PRO A 311 -6.47 31.56 6.09
CA PRO A 311 -6.73 32.43 4.96
C PRO A 311 -7.15 31.65 3.71
N ALA A 312 -7.98 32.27 2.86
CA ALA A 312 -8.58 31.58 1.72
C ALA A 312 -7.59 30.96 0.72
N GLU A 313 -6.37 31.50 0.65
CA GLU A 313 -5.30 30.97 -0.19
C GLU A 313 -4.81 29.57 0.22
N PHE A 314 -5.07 29.13 1.46
CA PHE A 314 -4.72 27.78 1.94
C PHE A 314 -5.82 26.74 1.66
N ALA A 315 -6.98 27.17 1.16
CA ALA A 315 -8.10 26.26 0.92
C ALA A 315 -7.78 25.32 -0.24
N GLY A 316 -7.91 24.01 0.00
CA GLY A 316 -7.62 22.99 -1.01
C GLY A 316 -6.14 22.59 -1.12
N ASP A 317 -5.26 23.23 -0.36
CA ASP A 317 -3.87 22.81 -0.21
C ASP A 317 -3.75 21.65 0.78
N ALA A 318 -2.64 20.93 0.71
CA ALA A 318 -2.31 19.91 1.70
C ALA A 318 -1.19 20.36 2.62
N PHE A 319 -1.15 19.77 3.80
CA PHE A 319 -0.06 19.89 4.74
C PHE A 319 0.51 18.51 5.02
N ALA A 320 1.82 18.41 5.19
CA ALA A 320 2.49 17.16 5.53
C ALA A 320 3.54 17.37 6.61
N THR A 321 3.63 16.44 7.55
CA THR A 321 4.69 16.42 8.56
C THR A 321 5.93 15.73 8.00
N MET A 322 7.10 16.34 8.17
CA MET A 322 8.40 15.77 7.85
C MET A 322 9.11 15.41 9.16
N ARG A 323 9.20 14.11 9.46
CA ARG A 323 9.68 13.60 10.76
C ARG A 323 11.17 13.81 10.99
N GLY A 324 11.90 13.94 9.91
CA GLY A 324 13.31 14.26 9.91
C GLY A 324 14.24 13.07 9.77
N SER A 325 15.37 13.34 9.11
CA SER A 325 16.33 12.37 8.63
C SER A 325 17.10 11.65 9.74
N TRP A 326 17.69 10.52 9.37
CA TRP A 326 18.72 9.84 10.17
C TRP A 326 19.95 9.44 9.35
N ASN A 327 19.79 9.37 8.03
CA ASN A 327 20.72 8.89 7.01
C ASN A 327 21.16 10.01 6.06
N ARG A 328 21.39 11.23 6.60
CA ARG A 328 21.82 12.43 5.86
C ARG A 328 22.56 13.42 6.77
N ASN A 329 23.57 14.15 6.25
CA ASN A 329 24.17 15.31 6.94
C ASN A 329 24.44 16.50 5.97
N PRO A 330 23.79 17.66 6.14
CA PRO A 330 23.00 18.09 7.29
C PRO A 330 21.66 17.37 7.41
N ALA A 331 21.05 17.40 8.60
CA ALA A 331 19.71 16.83 8.79
C ALA A 331 18.67 17.59 7.94
N SER A 332 17.68 16.87 7.43
CA SER A 332 16.50 17.42 6.71
C SER A 332 15.20 17.03 7.42
N GLY A 333 14.08 17.67 7.05
CA GLY A 333 12.78 17.51 7.71
C GLY A 333 12.70 18.26 9.03
N TYR A 334 12.08 17.66 10.05
CA TYR A 334 11.79 18.33 11.33
C TYR A 334 10.94 19.59 11.13
N GLU A 335 9.87 19.47 10.36
CA GLU A 335 9.02 20.58 9.94
C GLU A 335 7.63 20.09 9.50
N VAL A 336 6.71 21.02 9.32
CA VAL A 336 5.49 20.81 8.52
C VAL A 336 5.67 21.57 7.23
N VAL A 337 5.33 20.95 6.11
CA VAL A 337 5.32 21.57 4.78
C VAL A 337 3.89 21.80 4.33
N ARG A 338 3.70 22.81 3.48
CA ARG A 338 2.51 23.03 2.67
C ARG A 338 2.78 22.51 1.26
N ILE A 339 1.83 21.79 0.70
CA ILE A 339 1.80 21.40 -0.70
C ILE A 339 0.74 22.27 -1.34
N HIS A 340 1.18 23.20 -2.18
CA HIS A 340 0.28 24.12 -2.86
C HIS A 340 -0.38 23.44 -4.05
N PHE A 341 -1.71 23.52 -4.14
CA PHE A 341 -2.52 22.99 -5.22
C PHE A 341 -3.22 24.12 -5.96
N GLU A 342 -3.20 24.04 -7.29
CA GLU A 342 -4.02 24.88 -8.16
C GLU A 342 -4.83 23.97 -9.10
N ASN A 343 -6.16 24.15 -9.12
CA ASN A 343 -7.06 23.36 -9.96
C ASN A 343 -6.87 21.84 -9.80
N GLY A 344 -6.73 21.37 -8.57
CA GLY A 344 -6.52 19.95 -8.27
C GLY A 344 -5.11 19.41 -8.56
N GLN A 345 -4.18 20.23 -9.02
CA GLN A 345 -2.81 19.80 -9.35
C GLN A 345 -1.79 20.43 -8.41
N PRO A 346 -0.83 19.65 -7.87
CA PRO A 346 0.19 20.19 -7.00
C PRO A 346 1.19 21.03 -7.80
N LYS A 347 1.67 22.12 -7.21
CA LYS A 347 2.61 23.07 -7.82
C LYS A 347 3.94 23.12 -7.11
N THR A 348 3.91 23.23 -5.79
CA THR A 348 5.10 23.38 -4.96
C THR A 348 4.92 22.66 -3.63
N ILE A 349 6.05 22.29 -3.01
CA ILE A 349 6.10 21.84 -1.62
C ILE A 349 7.04 22.82 -0.92
N GLU A 350 6.54 23.52 0.09
CA GLU A 350 7.27 24.58 0.79
C GLU A 350 7.16 24.47 2.32
N PRO A 351 8.18 24.87 3.08
CA PRO A 351 8.11 24.86 4.54
C PRO A 351 6.99 25.76 5.07
N PHE A 352 6.17 25.23 5.98
CA PHE A 352 5.07 25.95 6.64
C PHE A 352 5.37 26.18 8.13
N LEU A 353 5.82 25.16 8.86
CA LEU A 353 6.23 25.29 10.26
C LEU A 353 7.63 24.72 10.43
N THR A 354 8.60 25.59 10.75
CA THR A 354 10.02 25.22 10.89
C THR A 354 10.61 25.70 12.22
N GLY A 355 11.86 25.32 12.47
CA GLY A 355 12.61 25.75 13.65
C GLY A 355 12.69 24.71 14.77
N PHE A 356 12.23 23.48 14.52
CA PHE A 356 12.39 22.36 15.47
C PHE A 356 13.82 21.85 15.59
N LEU A 357 14.65 22.06 14.55
CA LEU A 357 16.10 21.88 14.61
C LEU A 357 16.77 23.07 15.28
N THR A 358 17.67 22.79 16.21
CA THR A 358 18.44 23.77 17.00
C THR A 358 19.94 23.51 16.88
N ASP A 359 20.75 24.45 17.39
CA ASP A 359 22.22 24.35 17.43
C ASP A 359 22.85 24.04 16.06
N GLY A 360 22.35 24.71 15.01
CA GLY A 360 22.80 24.50 13.64
C GLY A 360 22.44 23.11 13.07
N GLY A 361 21.33 22.53 13.52
CA GLY A 361 20.86 21.21 13.07
C GLY A 361 21.43 20.03 13.87
N LYS A 362 22.16 20.29 14.97
CA LYS A 362 22.75 19.24 15.82
C LYS A 362 21.81 18.73 16.91
N THR A 363 20.77 19.49 17.21
CA THR A 363 19.77 19.13 18.21
C THR A 363 18.37 19.34 17.65
N HIS A 364 17.37 18.70 18.25
CA HIS A 364 15.96 18.91 17.91
C HIS A 364 15.09 18.80 19.15
N PHE A 365 13.98 19.56 19.21
CA PHE A 365 13.01 19.46 20.32
C PHE A 365 11.64 18.91 19.91
N ALA A 366 11.46 18.55 18.64
CA ALA A 366 10.30 17.79 18.19
C ALA A 366 10.65 16.91 16.99
N ARG A 367 9.82 15.91 16.70
CA ARG A 367 9.79 15.13 15.46
C ARG A 367 8.34 15.01 15.00
N PRO A 368 7.92 15.81 14.00
CA PRO A 368 6.54 15.81 13.53
C PRO A 368 6.09 14.44 12.98
N VAL A 369 4.91 13.98 13.39
CA VAL A 369 4.33 12.70 12.94
C VAL A 369 2.86 12.82 12.57
N GLY A 370 1.98 12.96 13.56
CA GLY A 370 0.54 13.00 13.34
C GLY A 370 0.11 14.39 12.90
N LEU A 371 -0.89 14.46 12.02
CA LEU A 371 -1.43 15.72 11.53
C LEU A 371 -2.94 15.63 11.32
N ALA A 372 -3.69 16.51 11.95
CA ALA A 372 -5.14 16.56 11.80
C ALA A 372 -5.65 18.00 11.79
N VAL A 373 -6.80 18.21 11.14
CA VAL A 373 -7.56 19.46 11.27
C VAL A 373 -8.49 19.32 12.47
N ALA A 374 -8.35 20.19 13.46
CA ALA A 374 -9.24 20.26 14.61
C ALA A 374 -10.60 20.85 14.22
N LYS A 375 -11.60 20.66 15.08
CA LYS A 375 -12.98 21.14 14.84
C LYS A 375 -13.07 22.66 14.64
N ASP A 376 -12.20 23.41 15.28
CA ASP A 376 -12.08 24.86 15.13
C ASP A 376 -11.36 25.30 13.84
N GLY A 377 -10.91 24.35 13.02
CA GLY A 377 -10.17 24.56 11.78
C GLY A 377 -8.66 24.79 11.97
N SER A 378 -8.12 24.69 13.19
CA SER A 378 -6.67 24.71 13.42
C SER A 378 -6.02 23.40 13.02
N LEU A 379 -4.70 23.40 12.80
CA LEU A 379 -3.93 22.16 12.61
C LEU A 379 -3.39 21.67 13.95
N LEU A 380 -3.50 20.36 14.19
CA LEU A 380 -2.84 19.67 15.29
C LEU A 380 -1.68 18.84 14.75
N MET A 381 -0.50 18.95 15.35
CA MET A 381 0.68 18.19 14.99
C MET A 381 1.22 17.43 16.21
N ALA A 382 1.36 16.10 16.11
CA ALA A 382 1.98 15.28 17.15
C ALA A 382 3.50 15.22 16.98
N ASP A 383 4.22 15.42 18.08
CA ASP A 383 5.64 15.16 18.25
C ASP A 383 5.88 13.86 19.01
N ASP A 384 6.55 12.92 18.36
CA ASP A 384 6.82 11.59 18.92
C ASP A 384 8.06 11.51 19.83
N ALA A 385 8.85 12.58 19.91
CA ALA A 385 10.11 12.60 20.66
C ALA A 385 9.95 13.14 22.09
N ASN A 386 9.18 14.22 22.27
CA ASN A 386 8.88 14.79 23.59
C ASN A 386 7.41 14.67 23.99
N GLY A 387 6.54 14.11 23.14
CA GLY A 387 5.14 13.84 23.47
C GLY A 387 4.32 15.11 23.64
N VAL A 388 4.44 16.01 22.68
CA VAL A 388 3.68 17.25 22.60
C VAL A 388 2.75 17.20 21.40
N ILE A 389 1.49 17.58 21.58
CA ILE A 389 0.63 17.97 20.46
C ILE A 389 0.70 19.49 20.37
N TYR A 390 1.12 20.01 19.22
CA TYR A 390 1.13 21.43 18.90
C TYR A 390 -0.15 21.79 18.16
N ARG A 391 -0.75 22.93 18.51
CA ARG A 391 -1.82 23.58 17.78
C ARG A 391 -1.26 24.72 16.96
N ILE A 392 -1.56 24.74 15.67
CA ILE A 392 -1.20 25.80 14.73
C ILE A 392 -2.49 26.49 14.30
N ALA A 393 -2.65 27.75 14.67
CA ALA A 393 -3.88 28.49 14.43
C ALA A 393 -3.61 29.86 13.81
N TYR A 394 -4.46 30.24 12.86
CA TYR A 394 -4.45 31.57 12.30
C TYR A 394 -5.20 32.56 13.23
N THR A 395 -4.51 33.62 13.63
CA THR A 395 -5.00 34.69 14.52
C THR A 395 -4.94 36.06 13.87
N GLY A 396 -4.59 36.14 12.58
CA GLY A 396 -4.54 37.38 11.83
C GLY A 396 -5.90 37.83 11.27
N ASP A 397 -5.89 39.00 10.64
CA ASP A 397 -7.04 39.59 9.96
C ASP A 397 -6.97 39.29 8.46
N ALA A 398 -7.42 38.09 8.06
CA ALA A 398 -7.56 37.73 6.65
C ALA A 398 -8.95 37.21 6.32
N GLN A 399 -9.31 37.33 5.05
CA GLN A 399 -10.50 36.68 4.52
C GLN A 399 -10.30 35.17 4.57
N LYS A 400 -11.16 34.53 5.34
CA LYS A 400 -11.23 33.08 5.47
C LYS A 400 -11.96 32.49 4.27
N ALA A 401 -11.53 31.33 3.80
CA ALA A 401 -12.29 30.58 2.80
C ALA A 401 -13.58 30.04 3.41
N ASP A 402 -14.55 29.76 2.56
CA ASP A 402 -15.64 28.87 2.92
C ASP A 402 -15.07 27.48 3.25
N THR A 403 -15.80 26.71 4.05
CA THR A 403 -15.41 25.32 4.35
C THR A 403 -15.29 24.54 3.05
N ALA A 404 -14.18 23.82 2.87
CA ALA A 404 -13.99 23.04 1.66
C ALA A 404 -15.04 21.92 1.59
N ALA A 405 -15.52 21.63 0.38
CA ALA A 405 -16.38 20.48 0.16
C ALA A 405 -15.65 19.18 0.53
N THR A 406 -16.39 18.20 1.04
CA THR A 406 -15.91 16.83 1.15
C THR A 406 -15.47 16.33 -0.23
N ALA A 407 -14.33 15.64 -0.30
CA ALA A 407 -13.82 15.07 -1.53
C ALA A 407 -14.91 14.25 -2.26
N PRO A 408 -15.15 14.47 -3.56
CA PRO A 408 -16.17 13.74 -4.30
C PRO A 408 -15.79 12.27 -4.46
N ALA A 409 -16.79 11.39 -4.45
CA ALA A 409 -16.60 9.94 -4.59
C ALA A 409 -16.35 9.50 -6.04
N ASP A 410 -16.79 10.31 -7.02
CA ASP A 410 -16.88 9.92 -8.43
C ASP A 410 -15.59 9.33 -9.00
N VAL A 411 -14.43 9.92 -8.69
CA VAL A 411 -13.14 9.45 -9.21
C VAL A 411 -12.74 8.10 -8.62
N MET A 412 -12.96 7.89 -7.33
CA MET A 412 -12.69 6.59 -6.68
C MET A 412 -13.70 5.54 -7.12
N GLU A 413 -14.99 5.89 -7.23
CA GLU A 413 -16.02 4.99 -7.74
C GLU A 413 -15.78 4.60 -9.20
N ALA A 414 -15.37 5.53 -10.06
CA ALA A 414 -15.07 5.25 -11.46
C ALA A 414 -13.89 4.28 -11.59
N GLN A 415 -12.85 4.44 -10.77
CA GLN A 415 -11.75 3.49 -10.71
C GLN A 415 -12.22 2.11 -10.24
N ALA A 416 -13.02 2.04 -9.17
CA ALA A 416 -13.52 0.78 -8.63
C ALA A 416 -14.49 0.05 -9.59
N LYS A 417 -15.26 0.79 -10.40
CA LYS A 417 -16.18 0.26 -11.41
C LYS A 417 -15.45 -0.25 -12.66
N LYS A 418 -14.18 0.12 -12.89
CA LYS A 418 -13.45 -0.30 -14.08
C LYS A 418 -13.34 -1.83 -14.11
N GLY A 419 -13.96 -2.43 -15.12
CA GLY A 419 -13.97 -3.89 -15.28
C GLY A 419 -14.91 -4.62 -14.32
N ALA A 420 -15.77 -3.92 -13.59
CA ALA A 420 -16.85 -4.50 -12.80
C ALA A 420 -18.18 -4.43 -13.56
N ASP A 421 -19.12 -5.31 -13.22
CA ASP A 421 -20.43 -5.52 -13.83
C ASP A 421 -20.39 -5.71 -15.37
N VAL A 422 -19.31 -6.32 -15.87
CA VAL A 422 -19.11 -6.63 -17.30
C VAL A 422 -19.34 -8.12 -17.60
N PRO A 423 -19.68 -8.51 -18.85
CA PRO A 423 -19.75 -9.92 -19.22
C PRO A 423 -18.39 -10.62 -19.09
N LEU A 424 -18.43 -11.94 -18.81
CA LEU A 424 -17.27 -12.82 -18.87
C LEU A 424 -16.55 -12.72 -20.23
N ALA A 425 -15.23 -12.91 -20.24
CA ALA A 425 -14.36 -12.76 -21.41
C ALA A 425 -14.87 -13.50 -22.66
N LEU A 426 -15.32 -14.76 -22.55
CA LEU A 426 -15.85 -15.53 -23.70
C LEU A 426 -17.20 -15.04 -24.23
N LYS A 427 -17.91 -14.19 -23.47
CA LYS A 427 -19.19 -13.59 -23.89
C LYS A 427 -19.01 -12.19 -24.49
N ARG A 428 -17.78 -11.66 -24.50
CA ARG A 428 -17.47 -10.34 -25.02
C ARG A 428 -17.17 -10.37 -26.53
N PRO A 429 -17.47 -9.28 -27.28
CA PRO A 429 -17.19 -9.18 -28.71
C PRO A 429 -15.74 -9.43 -29.11
N GLU A 430 -14.79 -9.04 -28.26
CA GLU A 430 -13.34 -9.20 -28.48
C GLU A 430 -12.92 -10.68 -28.63
N THR A 431 -13.73 -11.61 -28.12
CA THR A 431 -13.50 -13.06 -28.25
C THR A 431 -14.45 -13.73 -29.23
N GLU A 432 -15.16 -12.98 -30.07
CA GLU A 432 -16.09 -13.55 -31.05
C GLU A 432 -15.35 -14.46 -32.04
N THR A 433 -15.83 -15.71 -32.15
CA THR A 433 -15.26 -16.70 -33.05
C THR A 433 -16.23 -17.87 -33.24
N GLN A 434 -16.09 -18.59 -34.35
CA GLN A 434 -16.83 -19.82 -34.64
C GLN A 434 -16.04 -21.08 -34.21
N GLY A 435 -14.73 -20.96 -33.99
CA GLY A 435 -13.89 -22.07 -33.56
C GLY A 435 -14.16 -22.47 -32.11
N LYS A 436 -14.05 -23.77 -31.83
CA LYS A 436 -14.28 -24.34 -30.50
C LYS A 436 -13.03 -25.03 -29.97
N ILE A 437 -12.82 -24.90 -28.67
CA ILE A 437 -11.80 -25.61 -27.89
C ILE A 437 -12.52 -26.43 -26.84
N THR A 438 -12.10 -27.68 -26.64
CA THR A 438 -12.53 -28.46 -25.47
C THR A 438 -11.54 -28.22 -24.36
N VAL A 439 -12.00 -27.75 -23.20
CA VAL A 439 -11.17 -27.50 -22.01
C VAL A 439 -11.57 -28.51 -20.93
N SER A 440 -10.59 -29.07 -20.23
CA SER A 440 -10.79 -30.07 -19.18
C SER A 440 -9.71 -29.98 -18.11
N THR A 441 -10.02 -30.50 -16.91
CA THR A 441 -9.06 -30.72 -15.83
C THR A 441 -9.28 -32.09 -15.22
N GLU A 442 -8.24 -32.67 -14.61
CA GLU A 442 -8.36 -33.88 -13.79
C GLU A 442 -8.83 -33.56 -12.35
N ALA A 443 -8.83 -32.27 -11.97
CA ALA A 443 -9.18 -31.81 -10.64
C ALA A 443 -10.67 -31.96 -10.29
N PHE A 444 -11.55 -31.72 -11.28
CA PHE A 444 -13.00 -31.75 -11.14
C PHE A 444 -13.68 -31.95 -12.49
N SER A 445 -14.93 -32.42 -12.47
CA SER A 445 -15.79 -32.46 -13.67
C SER A 445 -16.54 -31.15 -13.85
N ASP A 446 -16.99 -30.87 -15.08
CA ASP A 446 -17.70 -29.62 -15.37
C ASP A 446 -18.91 -29.39 -14.44
N SER A 447 -19.04 -28.15 -13.97
CA SER A 447 -20.00 -27.68 -12.98
C SER A 447 -19.96 -28.40 -11.63
N GLN A 448 -18.91 -29.17 -11.33
CA GLN A 448 -18.71 -29.82 -10.02
C GLN A 448 -17.79 -29.01 -9.10
N ALA A 449 -17.71 -29.44 -7.84
CA ALA A 449 -16.94 -28.74 -6.81
C ALA A 449 -15.44 -28.76 -7.09
N ILE A 450 -14.79 -27.60 -7.00
CA ILE A 450 -13.35 -27.43 -6.99
C ILE A 450 -12.80 -27.92 -5.64
N PRO A 451 -11.83 -28.85 -5.61
CA PRO A 451 -11.21 -29.27 -4.36
C PRO A 451 -10.58 -28.13 -3.56
N ALA A 452 -10.65 -28.21 -2.22
CA ALA A 452 -10.20 -27.15 -1.32
C ALA A 452 -8.74 -26.73 -1.53
N LYS A 453 -7.85 -27.66 -1.91
CA LYS A 453 -6.43 -27.34 -2.16
C LYS A 453 -6.21 -26.24 -3.21
N TYR A 454 -7.15 -26.05 -4.14
CA TYR A 454 -7.06 -25.02 -5.17
C TYR A 454 -7.60 -23.65 -4.72
N SER A 455 -8.11 -23.53 -3.48
CA SER A 455 -8.68 -22.30 -2.92
C SER A 455 -7.67 -21.54 -2.07
N GLU A 456 -7.87 -20.22 -1.92
CA GLU A 456 -7.06 -19.36 -1.06
C GLU A 456 -7.25 -19.63 0.44
N TYR A 457 -8.23 -20.47 0.79
CA TYR A 457 -8.41 -20.95 2.17
C TYR A 457 -7.51 -22.15 2.51
N ALA A 458 -6.82 -22.73 1.51
CA ALA A 458 -5.89 -23.85 1.69
C ALA A 458 -4.57 -23.58 0.93
N ASP A 459 -4.18 -24.44 -0.01
CA ASP A 459 -2.86 -24.37 -0.64
C ASP A 459 -2.77 -23.32 -1.76
N GLY A 460 -3.90 -22.79 -2.26
CA GLY A 460 -3.92 -21.79 -3.34
C GLY A 460 -3.33 -22.26 -4.66
N VAL A 461 -3.05 -23.56 -4.85
CA VAL A 461 -2.37 -24.04 -6.06
C VAL A 461 -3.28 -23.95 -7.28
N SER A 462 -2.73 -23.71 -8.48
CA SER A 462 -3.53 -23.74 -9.71
C SER A 462 -3.87 -25.17 -10.14
N PRO A 463 -5.07 -25.44 -10.69
CA PRO A 463 -5.42 -26.76 -11.19
C PRO A 463 -4.66 -27.10 -12.46
N ALA A 464 -4.35 -28.39 -12.66
CA ALA A 464 -3.85 -28.86 -13.95
C ALA A 464 -4.92 -28.63 -15.02
N LEU A 465 -4.53 -28.08 -16.17
CA LEU A 465 -5.45 -27.80 -17.28
C LEU A 465 -5.03 -28.54 -18.54
N LYS A 466 -6.02 -28.91 -19.36
CA LYS A 466 -5.83 -29.51 -20.67
C LYS A 466 -6.84 -28.97 -21.65
N TRP A 467 -6.42 -28.77 -22.90
CA TRP A 467 -7.32 -28.39 -23.97
C TRP A 467 -7.00 -29.06 -25.31
N SER A 468 -7.96 -29.05 -26.23
CA SER A 468 -7.75 -29.55 -27.60
C SER A 468 -6.84 -28.60 -28.40
N ALA A 469 -5.86 -29.14 -29.13
CA ALA A 469 -5.04 -28.37 -30.05
C ALA A 469 -5.89 -27.70 -31.14
N VAL A 470 -5.56 -26.45 -31.49
CA VAL A 470 -6.27 -25.67 -32.53
C VAL A 470 -5.36 -25.45 -33.73
N PRO A 471 -5.75 -25.88 -34.95
CA PRO A 471 -4.97 -25.62 -36.15
C PRO A 471 -4.75 -24.12 -36.37
N LYS A 472 -3.52 -23.74 -36.75
CA LYS A 472 -3.08 -22.36 -36.98
C LYS A 472 -3.02 -21.45 -35.74
N ALA A 473 -3.21 -21.99 -34.53
CA ALA A 473 -2.89 -21.24 -33.33
C ALA A 473 -1.38 -20.92 -33.31
N ALA A 474 -1.04 -19.68 -32.99
CA ALA A 474 0.30 -19.26 -32.60
C ALA A 474 0.46 -19.35 -31.08
N SER A 475 -0.60 -19.03 -30.33
CA SER A 475 -0.60 -19.10 -28.87
C SER A 475 -1.99 -19.36 -28.27
N TYR A 476 -2.03 -19.57 -26.96
CA TYR A 476 -3.25 -19.60 -26.16
C TYR A 476 -3.20 -18.55 -25.04
N ALA A 477 -4.38 -18.12 -24.59
CA ALA A 477 -4.56 -17.34 -23.37
C ALA A 477 -5.64 -17.95 -22.47
N ILE A 478 -5.48 -17.75 -21.17
CA ILE A 478 -6.35 -18.23 -20.10
C ILE A 478 -6.89 -17.03 -19.32
N MET A 479 -8.19 -17.04 -19.07
CA MET A 479 -8.86 -16.14 -18.14
C MET A 479 -9.72 -16.97 -17.19
N MET A 480 -9.49 -16.85 -15.88
CA MET A 480 -10.38 -17.41 -14.87
C MET A 480 -11.18 -16.31 -14.21
N GLU A 481 -12.50 -16.44 -14.21
CA GLU A 481 -13.42 -15.39 -13.76
C GLU A 481 -14.54 -15.96 -12.87
N ASP A 482 -14.87 -15.26 -11.80
CA ASP A 482 -15.99 -15.53 -10.88
C ASP A 482 -17.06 -14.43 -11.05
N PRO A 483 -18.20 -14.71 -11.71
CA PRO A 483 -19.29 -13.74 -11.88
C PRO A 483 -20.19 -13.59 -10.64
N ASP A 484 -20.03 -14.45 -9.62
CA ASP A 484 -20.86 -14.47 -8.42
C ASP A 484 -20.28 -13.61 -7.28
N SER A 485 -19.04 -13.14 -7.43
CA SER A 485 -18.33 -12.31 -6.46
C SER A 485 -19.00 -10.97 -6.16
N SER A 486 -18.71 -10.39 -5.00
CA SER A 486 -19.24 -9.10 -4.56
C SER A 486 -18.21 -8.37 -3.68
N PRO A 487 -18.06 -7.03 -3.81
CA PRO A 487 -18.79 -6.15 -4.73
C PRO A 487 -18.24 -6.17 -6.18
N LEU A 488 -17.02 -6.69 -6.38
CA LEU A 488 -16.38 -6.73 -7.69
C LEU A 488 -16.79 -7.99 -8.44
N LYS A 489 -17.48 -7.87 -9.58
CA LYS A 489 -17.84 -9.00 -10.45
C LYS A 489 -17.70 -8.65 -11.93
N PRO A 490 -17.22 -9.56 -12.80
CA PRO A 490 -16.58 -10.79 -12.39
C PRO A 490 -15.24 -10.49 -11.72
N PHE A 491 -14.92 -11.22 -10.65
CA PHE A 491 -13.59 -11.21 -10.08
C PHE A 491 -12.67 -12.04 -10.98
N VAL A 492 -11.59 -11.43 -11.44
CA VAL A 492 -10.57 -12.11 -12.26
C VAL A 492 -9.63 -12.82 -11.30
N HIS A 493 -9.56 -14.13 -11.42
CA HIS A 493 -8.72 -15.02 -10.60
C HIS A 493 -7.38 -15.33 -11.26
N TRP A 494 -7.33 -15.39 -12.60
CA TRP A 494 -6.11 -15.74 -13.31
C TRP A 494 -6.11 -15.18 -14.72
N LEU A 495 -4.98 -14.60 -15.13
CA LEU A 495 -4.71 -14.19 -16.50
C LEU A 495 -3.35 -14.77 -16.92
N ALA A 496 -3.33 -15.49 -18.04
CA ALA A 496 -2.09 -15.93 -18.66
C ALA A 496 -2.20 -15.86 -20.19
N TRP A 497 -1.15 -15.47 -20.89
CA TRP A 497 -1.11 -15.43 -22.35
C TRP A 497 0.26 -15.80 -22.90
N ASN A 498 0.35 -15.86 -24.23
CA ASN A 498 1.53 -16.31 -24.95
C ASN A 498 1.94 -17.74 -24.59
N ILE A 499 0.97 -18.59 -24.22
CA ILE A 499 1.18 -20.03 -24.06
C ILE A 499 1.43 -20.61 -25.46
N PRO A 500 2.61 -21.21 -25.74
CA PRO A 500 2.94 -21.64 -27.09
C PRO A 500 1.91 -22.60 -27.68
N ALA A 501 1.66 -22.54 -29.00
CA ALA A 501 0.68 -23.42 -29.66
C ALA A 501 0.93 -24.93 -29.49
N THR A 502 2.19 -25.31 -29.20
CA THR A 502 2.60 -26.69 -28.90
C THR A 502 2.22 -27.15 -27.51
N VAL A 503 1.87 -26.22 -26.61
CA VAL A 503 1.46 -26.49 -25.23
C VAL A 503 -0.07 -26.55 -25.19
N THR A 504 -0.59 -27.72 -24.85
CA THR A 504 -2.04 -27.99 -24.70
C THR A 504 -2.40 -28.51 -23.32
N THR A 505 -1.44 -28.47 -22.41
CA THR A 505 -1.57 -28.89 -21.01
C THR A 505 -0.75 -27.96 -20.14
N LEU A 506 -1.29 -27.59 -18.98
CA LEU A 506 -0.55 -26.93 -17.91
C LEU A 506 -0.56 -27.84 -16.68
N PRO A 507 0.59 -28.01 -16.00
CA PRO A 507 0.64 -28.77 -14.76
C PRO A 507 -0.12 -28.04 -13.65
N GLU A 508 -0.43 -28.78 -12.59
CA GLU A 508 -0.88 -28.22 -11.32
C GLU A 508 0.25 -27.41 -10.67
N GLY A 509 -0.10 -26.32 -9.97
CA GLY A 509 0.86 -25.54 -9.18
C GLY A 509 1.83 -24.73 -10.03
N LEU A 510 1.32 -24.04 -11.06
CA LEU A 510 2.12 -23.09 -11.82
C LEU A 510 2.67 -21.97 -10.94
N GLN A 511 3.86 -21.49 -11.30
CA GLN A 511 4.57 -20.47 -10.54
C GLN A 511 3.83 -19.13 -10.57
N GLU A 512 3.77 -18.42 -9.44
CA GLU A 512 3.17 -17.07 -9.33
C GLU A 512 4.19 -15.97 -9.69
N GLN A 513 4.66 -15.99 -10.94
CA GLN A 513 5.61 -14.99 -11.45
C GLN A 513 5.15 -14.40 -12.77
N LEU A 514 5.58 -13.15 -13.03
CA LEU A 514 5.19 -12.38 -14.23
C LEU A 514 5.48 -13.10 -15.55
N ARG A 515 6.59 -13.84 -15.60
CA ARG A 515 6.98 -14.70 -16.72
C ARG A 515 7.37 -16.07 -16.22
N LEU A 516 6.76 -17.11 -16.77
CA LEU A 516 7.11 -18.48 -16.44
C LEU A 516 8.40 -18.92 -17.12
N VAL A 517 9.15 -19.76 -16.39
CA VAL A 517 10.28 -20.51 -16.93
C VAL A 517 9.79 -21.82 -17.53
N GLU A 518 8.68 -22.37 -17.02
CA GLU A 518 8.07 -23.60 -17.52
C GLU A 518 6.53 -23.50 -17.45
N PRO A 519 5.81 -23.53 -18.59
CA PRO A 519 6.35 -23.41 -19.95
C PRO A 519 7.04 -22.06 -20.18
N GLU A 520 8.18 -22.07 -20.87
CA GLU A 520 8.99 -20.87 -21.08
C GLU A 520 8.21 -19.78 -21.81
N GLY A 521 8.23 -18.56 -21.26
CA GLY A 521 7.75 -17.36 -21.93
C GLY A 521 6.26 -17.05 -21.73
N VAL A 522 5.51 -17.88 -21.00
CA VAL A 522 4.13 -17.56 -20.60
C VAL A 522 4.14 -16.32 -19.71
N LEU A 523 3.33 -15.33 -20.06
CA LEU A 523 3.16 -14.11 -19.27
C LEU A 523 1.90 -14.22 -18.41
N GLN A 524 1.95 -13.70 -17.19
CA GLN A 524 0.82 -13.67 -16.27
C GLN A 524 0.43 -12.23 -15.92
N GLY A 525 -0.86 -11.94 -16.09
CA GLY A 525 -1.46 -10.63 -15.87
C GLY A 525 -1.82 -10.35 -14.43
N ARG A 526 -2.25 -9.12 -14.18
CA ARG A 526 -2.78 -8.71 -12.88
C ARG A 526 -4.24 -9.17 -12.73
N ASN A 527 -4.51 -9.92 -11.67
CA ASN A 527 -5.84 -10.36 -11.31
C ASN A 527 -6.57 -9.29 -10.47
N THR A 528 -7.83 -9.52 -10.07
CA THR A 528 -8.63 -8.51 -9.33
C THR A 528 -8.14 -8.29 -7.89
N SER A 529 -7.44 -9.24 -7.25
CA SER A 529 -6.80 -8.99 -5.95
C SER A 529 -5.61 -8.04 -6.07
N GLY A 530 -5.11 -7.83 -7.30
CA GLY A 530 -3.96 -7.00 -7.62
C GLY A 530 -2.63 -7.77 -7.62
N THR A 531 -2.68 -9.10 -7.45
CA THR A 531 -1.52 -9.98 -7.59
C THR A 531 -1.40 -10.51 -9.02
N HIS A 532 -0.43 -11.38 -9.27
CA HIS A 532 -0.23 -12.03 -10.58
C HIS A 532 -0.30 -13.54 -10.43
N GLY A 533 -0.62 -14.21 -11.52
CA GLY A 533 -0.82 -15.66 -11.52
C GLY A 533 -2.18 -16.06 -10.99
N TYR A 534 -2.30 -17.33 -10.59
CA TYR A 534 -3.54 -17.92 -10.12
C TYR A 534 -3.82 -17.45 -8.70
N PHE A 535 -4.97 -16.82 -8.50
CA PHE A 535 -5.55 -16.56 -7.19
C PHE A 535 -6.74 -17.51 -7.02
N GLY A 536 -6.68 -18.41 -6.05
CA GLY A 536 -7.70 -19.43 -5.85
C GLY A 536 -9.08 -18.86 -5.54
N PRO A 537 -10.14 -19.68 -5.62
CA PRO A 537 -11.44 -19.35 -5.04
C PRO A 537 -11.31 -18.84 -3.61
N LYS A 538 -11.91 -17.67 -3.33
CA LYS A 538 -11.97 -17.06 -1.99
C LYS A 538 -13.32 -16.38 -1.74
N PRO A 539 -14.46 -17.07 -1.93
CA PRO A 539 -15.76 -16.48 -1.64
C PRO A 539 -15.89 -16.26 -0.12
N PRO A 540 -16.52 -15.15 0.33
CA PRO A 540 -16.78 -14.93 1.75
C PRO A 540 -17.37 -16.18 2.44
N PRO A 541 -16.91 -16.54 3.65
CA PRO A 541 -17.43 -17.71 4.35
C PRO A 541 -18.95 -17.58 4.56
N GLY A 542 -19.70 -18.62 4.19
CA GLY A 542 -21.16 -18.67 4.29
C GLY A 542 -21.90 -18.24 3.03
N ASP A 543 -21.23 -17.67 2.03
CA ASP A 543 -21.84 -17.38 0.73
C ASP A 543 -22.28 -18.68 0.02
N LYS A 544 -23.16 -18.58 -0.97
CA LYS A 544 -23.54 -19.71 -1.82
C LYS A 544 -22.32 -20.19 -2.64
N PRO A 545 -22.34 -21.40 -3.22
CA PRO A 545 -21.28 -21.79 -4.16
C PRO A 545 -21.17 -20.78 -5.31
N HIS A 546 -19.98 -20.24 -5.51
CA HIS A 546 -19.62 -19.40 -6.65
C HIS A 546 -19.17 -20.29 -7.82
N HIS A 547 -19.34 -19.81 -9.04
CA HIS A 547 -18.92 -20.46 -10.28
C HIS A 547 -17.63 -19.84 -10.79
N TYR A 548 -16.63 -20.66 -11.06
CA TYR A 548 -15.34 -20.22 -11.57
C TYR A 548 -15.20 -20.69 -13.01
N HIS A 549 -15.24 -19.75 -13.94
CA HIS A 549 -15.16 -19.98 -15.36
C HIS A 549 -13.70 -19.94 -15.80
N ILE A 550 -13.09 -21.11 -16.05
CA ILE A 550 -11.74 -21.21 -16.61
C ILE A 550 -11.86 -21.23 -18.14
N GLN A 551 -11.54 -20.10 -18.75
CA GLN A 551 -11.76 -19.82 -20.17
C GLN A 551 -10.43 -19.86 -20.93
N VAL A 552 -10.40 -20.58 -22.05
CA VAL A 552 -9.23 -20.70 -22.94
C VAL A 552 -9.58 -20.16 -24.31
N VAL A 553 -8.73 -19.29 -24.85
CA VAL A 553 -8.80 -18.80 -26.24
C VAL A 553 -7.54 -19.20 -26.99
N ALA A 554 -7.71 -19.60 -28.26
CA ALA A 554 -6.61 -19.80 -29.20
C ALA A 554 -6.47 -18.54 -30.06
N LEU A 555 -5.23 -18.12 -30.26
CA LEU A 555 -4.86 -16.89 -30.95
C LEU A 555 -4.01 -17.22 -32.17
N ASP A 556 -4.20 -16.49 -33.27
CA ASP A 556 -3.34 -16.59 -34.46
C ASP A 556 -2.03 -15.78 -34.35
N SER A 557 -1.81 -15.12 -33.22
CA SER A 557 -0.64 -14.28 -32.95
C SER A 557 -0.07 -14.49 -31.55
N MET A 558 1.14 -13.96 -31.34
CA MET A 558 1.69 -13.68 -30.00
C MET A 558 1.33 -12.24 -29.64
N ILE A 559 1.07 -11.99 -28.36
CA ILE A 559 0.58 -10.70 -27.87
C ILE A 559 1.71 -9.90 -27.24
N ASP A 560 1.93 -8.69 -27.76
CA ASP A 560 2.85 -7.70 -27.17
C ASP A 560 2.10 -6.89 -26.09
N LEU A 561 2.02 -7.48 -24.90
CA LEU A 561 1.33 -6.90 -23.74
C LEU A 561 2.16 -7.12 -22.48
N PRO A 562 2.42 -6.08 -21.66
CA PRO A 562 3.20 -6.23 -20.44
C PRO A 562 2.42 -7.03 -19.38
N PRO A 563 3.09 -7.83 -18.53
CA PRO A 563 2.45 -8.68 -17.53
C PRO A 563 1.74 -7.89 -16.40
N THR A 564 1.94 -6.58 -16.33
CA THR A 564 1.23 -5.70 -15.38
C THR A 564 -0.18 -5.32 -15.80
N SER A 565 -0.59 -5.77 -16.99
CA SER A 565 -1.88 -5.51 -17.61
C SER A 565 -3.03 -6.29 -16.94
N ASP A 566 -4.21 -5.68 -16.96
CA ASP A 566 -5.46 -6.28 -16.48
C ASP A 566 -6.18 -7.06 -17.60
N ARG A 567 -7.32 -7.66 -17.26
CA ARG A 567 -8.16 -8.45 -18.18
C ARG A 567 -8.60 -7.62 -19.38
N ASP A 568 -9.00 -6.36 -19.19
CA ASP A 568 -9.57 -5.56 -20.27
C ASP A 568 -8.50 -5.15 -21.27
N ALA A 569 -7.27 -4.89 -20.81
CA ALA A 569 -6.11 -4.70 -21.68
C ALA A 569 -5.79 -5.97 -22.49
N LEU A 570 -5.86 -7.17 -21.87
CA LEU A 570 -5.68 -8.43 -22.59
C LEU A 570 -6.77 -8.63 -23.66
N LEU A 571 -8.03 -8.42 -23.31
CA LEU A 571 -9.16 -8.56 -24.24
C LEU A 571 -9.04 -7.60 -25.43
N SER A 572 -8.63 -6.35 -25.18
CA SER A 572 -8.34 -5.39 -26.23
C SER A 572 -7.22 -5.87 -27.15
N ALA A 573 -6.13 -6.39 -26.58
CA ALA A 573 -4.96 -6.85 -27.33
C ALA A 573 -5.21 -8.10 -28.19
N ILE A 574 -6.13 -9.00 -27.77
CA ILE A 574 -6.47 -10.21 -28.53
C ILE A 574 -7.61 -9.99 -29.54
N SER A 575 -8.27 -8.84 -29.51
CA SER A 575 -9.42 -8.56 -30.38
C SER A 575 -9.03 -8.71 -31.85
N GLY A 576 -9.77 -9.55 -32.59
CA GLY A 576 -9.48 -9.88 -33.99
C GLY A 576 -8.48 -11.01 -34.21
N HIS A 577 -7.84 -11.53 -33.15
CA HIS A 577 -6.88 -12.65 -33.21
C HIS A 577 -7.46 -13.98 -32.72
N VAL A 578 -8.69 -13.98 -32.17
CA VAL A 578 -9.31 -15.17 -31.56
C VAL A 578 -9.85 -16.12 -32.63
N ILE A 579 -9.24 -17.30 -32.75
CA ILE A 579 -9.61 -18.32 -33.76
C ILE A 579 -10.44 -19.47 -33.19
N ALA A 580 -10.40 -19.69 -31.87
CA ALA A 580 -11.26 -20.66 -31.18
C ALA A 580 -11.35 -20.33 -29.68
N LYS A 581 -12.42 -20.76 -29.03
CA LYS A 581 -12.58 -20.61 -27.57
C LYS A 581 -13.31 -21.78 -26.91
N GLY A 582 -13.10 -21.95 -25.61
CA GLY A 582 -13.78 -22.95 -24.79
C GLY A 582 -13.60 -22.66 -23.30
N GLU A 583 -14.42 -23.27 -22.47
CA GLU A 583 -14.35 -23.12 -21.01
C GLU A 583 -14.64 -24.43 -20.29
N ILE A 584 -14.23 -24.49 -19.03
CA ILE A 584 -14.72 -25.44 -18.03
C ILE A 584 -15.12 -24.65 -16.78
N VAL A 585 -16.23 -25.04 -16.14
CA VAL A 585 -16.75 -24.37 -14.94
C VAL A 585 -16.56 -25.26 -13.73
N GLY A 586 -16.02 -24.72 -12.66
CA GLY A 586 -16.00 -25.36 -11.33
C GLY A 586 -16.82 -24.54 -10.34
N THR A 587 -17.25 -25.16 -9.24
CA THR A 587 -17.94 -24.44 -8.15
C THR A 587 -17.15 -24.50 -6.85
N TYR A 588 -17.14 -23.43 -6.06
CA TYR A 588 -16.51 -23.45 -4.75
C TYR A 588 -17.33 -22.68 -3.71
N GLN A 589 -17.35 -23.19 -2.48
CA GLN A 589 -18.02 -22.57 -1.34
C GLN A 589 -17.16 -22.74 -0.10
N GLN A 590 -16.86 -21.65 0.60
CA GLN A 590 -16.28 -21.72 1.94
C GLN A 590 -17.40 -21.75 2.99
N LYS A 591 -17.49 -22.86 3.74
CA LYS A 591 -18.53 -23.02 4.77
C LYS A 591 -18.08 -22.66 6.18
N ILE A 592 -16.78 -22.79 6.44
CA ILE A 592 -16.20 -22.62 7.77
C ILE A 592 -15.45 -21.30 7.76
N GLU A 593 -15.76 -20.43 8.73
CA GLU A 593 -14.99 -19.21 8.91
C GLU A 593 -13.56 -19.59 9.36
N PRO A 594 -12.52 -19.20 8.61
CA PRO A 594 -11.16 -19.43 9.07
C PRO A 594 -10.93 -18.64 10.37
N PRO A 595 -10.13 -19.16 11.31
CA PRO A 595 -9.74 -18.37 12.46
C PRO A 595 -9.09 -17.07 11.98
N LYS A 596 -9.52 -15.93 12.53
CA LYS A 596 -8.79 -14.67 12.39
C LYS A 596 -7.39 -14.93 12.99
N GLN A 597 -6.37 -14.97 12.12
CA GLN A 597 -5.00 -15.31 12.51
C GLN A 597 -4.35 -14.18 13.29
#